data_AF-D5XAK1-F1
#
_entry.id   AF-D5XAK1-F1
#
_cell.length_a   1.000
_cell.length_b   1.000
_cell.length_c   1.000
_cell.angle_alpha   90.00
_cell.angle_beta   90.00
_cell.angle_gamma   90.00
#
_symmetry.space_group_name_H-M   'P 1'
#
loop_
_entity.id
_entity.type
_entity.pdbx_description
1 polymer ?
#
loop_
_entity_poly.entity_id
_entity_poly.type
_entity_poly.pdbx_seq_one_letter_code
_entity_poly.pdbx_strand_id
1 'polypeptide(L)'
;MQTILDYGQRNKVELNPLAQRYTVKIKMPGLTDNQGDVDRLRRYLPESLKGVHIPLEVMRELPSVFLEGDWQVSVIVAQAKENPWVIDIEPEVGKGNYYGLALDIGTTTTVLYLVDLASGEVLGNVSSYNGQVKYGDDILTRIYLGSTENGREKLRQAVLETINGQIQQLVSEHNVEQNKIYAMVVAGNTTMIHLFLGLDPANICREPYIPVVNSPGILKAIEVGVAINPLAPLYCLPNVGSYVGGDVIAGLLVSGMHQKPELSLLVDIGTNGEMVLGNNEWLVTCAGAAGPALEGGAAEHGMRAEAGAIYKVSIDPATLQTDYRVIGSVKPRGICGSGLIDCMAQMLVAGIIDRSGRFNDDSGAFVIAGAQETATGQDIVVSQKDIRSLLKTKAAVTAAVEVLMEGVGCSFKELEKFYAAGAFGAYIDPESAITIGLYPDIPRQNIISLGNSSLEGARLALLSREKIDEAETLAKSITYFELNNNREFMKKFTSGLFLPHMDLNRYPSVKKKLQNVSFV
;
A
#
# COMPACT_ATOMS: atom_id res chain seq x y z
N MET A 1 -17.35 2.20 -13.68
CA MET A 1 -17.20 2.73 -12.30
C MET A 1 -15.71 2.96 -12.13
N GLN A 2 -15.23 4.21 -12.09
CA GLN A 2 -13.80 4.51 -12.18
C GLN A 2 -13.23 4.56 -10.76
N THR A 3 -12.47 3.52 -10.38
CA THR A 3 -11.86 3.37 -9.06
C THR A 3 -10.68 4.35 -8.92
N ILE A 4 -10.66 5.14 -7.84
CA ILE A 4 -9.87 6.37 -7.65
C ILE A 4 -8.39 6.13 -7.29
N LEU A 5 -7.92 4.87 -7.36
CA LEU A 5 -6.58 4.45 -6.90
C LEU A 5 -5.51 4.36 -8.01
N ASP A 6 -5.84 4.65 -9.27
CA ASP A 6 -4.92 4.50 -10.42
C ASP A 6 -3.92 5.68 -10.61
N TYR A 7 -3.72 6.53 -9.59
CA TYR A 7 -2.79 7.65 -9.66
C TYR A 7 -1.46 7.30 -8.96
N GLY A 8 -0.51 6.79 -9.74
CA GLY A 8 0.90 6.62 -9.36
C GLY A 8 1.79 6.61 -10.61
N GLN A 9 3.05 7.07 -10.50
CA GLN A 9 4.02 6.85 -11.56
C GLN A 9 4.23 5.34 -11.72
N ARG A 10 3.89 4.80 -12.90
CA ARG A 10 4.11 3.38 -13.21
C ARG A 10 5.59 3.18 -13.51
N ASN A 11 6.28 2.47 -12.64
CA ASN A 11 7.69 2.19 -12.79
C ASN A 11 7.91 1.12 -13.87
N LYS A 12 8.83 1.38 -14.80
CA LYS A 12 9.27 0.37 -15.77
C LYS A 12 10.20 -0.60 -15.06
N VAL A 13 10.07 -1.88 -15.36
CA VAL A 13 10.92 -2.95 -14.84
C VAL A 13 11.25 -3.92 -15.96
N GLU A 14 12.45 -4.50 -15.91
CA GLU A 14 12.81 -5.61 -16.78
C GLU A 14 11.96 -6.83 -16.41
N LEU A 15 11.35 -7.47 -17.41
CA LEU A 15 10.41 -8.55 -17.18
C LEU A 15 11.16 -9.84 -16.90
N ASN A 16 11.09 -10.27 -15.65
CA ASN A 16 11.55 -11.56 -15.16
C ASN A 16 10.52 -12.10 -14.14
N PRO A 17 9.28 -12.39 -14.58
CA PRO A 17 8.15 -12.62 -13.68
C PRO A 17 8.30 -13.90 -12.84
N LEU A 18 7.56 -13.95 -11.73
CA LEU A 18 7.59 -15.06 -10.76
C LEU A 18 7.11 -16.41 -11.37
N ALA A 19 6.13 -16.35 -12.27
CA ALA A 19 5.84 -17.45 -13.20
C ALA A 19 6.49 -17.13 -14.54
N GLN A 20 7.10 -18.11 -15.19
CA GLN A 20 7.74 -17.97 -16.50
C GLN A 20 7.23 -18.99 -17.52
N ARG A 21 6.95 -18.53 -18.73
CA ARG A 21 6.52 -19.35 -19.86
C ARG A 21 7.73 -19.70 -20.74
N TYR A 22 7.91 -21.00 -20.98
CA TYR A 22 8.95 -21.56 -21.85
C TYR A 22 8.32 -22.29 -23.02
N THR A 23 8.69 -21.93 -24.24
CA THR A 23 8.30 -22.70 -25.42
C THR A 23 9.29 -23.82 -25.66
N VAL A 24 8.80 -25.06 -25.73
CA VAL A 24 9.61 -26.27 -25.87
C VAL A 24 9.15 -27.06 -27.08
N LYS A 25 10.09 -27.35 -27.99
CA LYS A 25 9.86 -28.26 -29.12
C LYS A 25 10.42 -29.64 -28.78
N ILE A 26 9.53 -30.61 -28.64
CA ILE A 26 9.82 -31.96 -28.17
C ILE A 26 9.88 -32.89 -29.38
N LYS A 27 10.80 -33.86 -29.37
CA LYS A 27 10.81 -34.90 -30.40
C LYS A 27 9.75 -35.96 -30.10
N MET A 28 8.92 -36.24 -31.10
CA MET A 28 7.94 -37.32 -31.08
C MET A 28 8.59 -38.68 -30.72
N PRO A 29 7.93 -39.51 -29.88
CA PRO A 29 8.41 -40.82 -29.51
C PRO A 29 8.51 -41.75 -30.71
N GLY A 30 9.39 -42.73 -30.62
CA GLY A 30 9.55 -43.76 -31.64
C GLY A 30 10.19 -45.01 -31.05
N LEU A 31 10.34 -46.06 -31.86
CA LEU A 31 10.90 -47.35 -31.40
C LEU A 31 12.31 -47.20 -30.79
N THR A 32 13.08 -46.21 -31.24
CA THR A 32 14.44 -45.92 -30.74
C THR A 32 14.47 -44.83 -29.66
N ASP A 33 13.33 -44.27 -29.27
CA ASP A 33 13.19 -43.22 -28.25
C ASP A 33 11.85 -43.38 -27.53
N ASN A 34 11.76 -44.43 -26.71
CA ASN A 34 10.55 -44.91 -26.02
C ASN A 34 10.48 -44.47 -24.54
N GLN A 35 11.16 -43.38 -24.17
CA GLN A 35 11.10 -42.82 -22.81
C GLN A 35 9.71 -42.23 -22.51
N GLY A 36 9.34 -42.21 -21.22
CA GLY A 36 8.10 -41.62 -20.74
C GLY A 36 8.03 -40.10 -20.95
N ASP A 37 6.82 -39.56 -21.01
CA ASP A 37 6.57 -38.16 -21.39
C ASP A 37 7.14 -37.13 -20.40
N VAL A 38 7.14 -37.45 -19.11
CA VAL A 38 7.78 -36.62 -18.07
C VAL A 38 9.30 -36.55 -18.29
N ASP A 39 9.95 -37.69 -18.53
CA ASP A 39 11.39 -37.76 -18.75
C ASP A 39 11.78 -37.11 -20.08
N ARG A 40 10.92 -37.26 -21.09
CA ARG A 40 11.03 -36.56 -22.37
C ARG A 40 10.96 -35.05 -22.14
N LEU A 41 9.96 -34.53 -21.44
CA LEU A 41 9.87 -33.09 -21.14
C LEU A 41 11.15 -32.56 -20.50
N ARG A 42 11.64 -33.24 -19.45
CA ARG A 42 12.88 -32.86 -18.73
C ARG A 42 14.12 -32.80 -19.62
N ARG A 43 14.19 -33.61 -20.68
CA ARG A 43 15.30 -33.55 -21.64
C ARG A 43 15.28 -32.27 -22.47
N TYR A 44 14.10 -31.77 -22.81
CA TYR A 44 13.92 -30.59 -23.68
C TYR A 44 13.76 -29.27 -22.92
N LEU A 45 13.56 -29.30 -21.59
CA LEU A 45 13.61 -28.10 -20.77
C LEU A 45 15.02 -27.47 -20.75
N PRO A 46 15.11 -26.13 -20.61
CA PRO A 46 16.38 -25.42 -20.44
C PRO A 46 17.23 -25.97 -19.30
N GLU A 47 18.54 -25.78 -19.38
CA GLU A 47 19.50 -26.28 -18.37
C GLU A 47 19.22 -25.71 -16.97
N SER A 48 18.78 -24.46 -16.89
CA SER A 48 18.36 -23.81 -15.63
C SER A 48 17.17 -24.48 -14.93
N LEU A 49 16.41 -25.31 -15.67
CA LEU A 49 15.24 -26.04 -15.17
C LEU A 49 15.49 -27.54 -15.05
N LYS A 50 16.75 -27.99 -15.15
CA LYS A 50 17.10 -29.38 -14.86
C LYS A 50 16.79 -29.69 -13.40
N GLY A 51 15.95 -30.70 -13.18
CA GLY A 51 15.49 -31.06 -11.83
C GLY A 51 14.23 -30.33 -11.37
N VAL A 52 13.57 -29.53 -12.23
CA VAL A 52 12.27 -28.92 -11.92
C VAL A 52 11.28 -29.99 -11.46
N HIS A 53 10.54 -29.69 -10.40
CA HIS A 53 9.46 -30.54 -9.93
C HIS A 53 8.29 -30.48 -10.91
N ILE A 54 7.80 -31.63 -11.35
CA ILE A 54 6.59 -31.72 -12.19
C ILE A 54 5.51 -32.32 -11.28
N PRO A 55 4.50 -31.55 -10.85
CA PRO A 55 3.43 -32.07 -10.01
C PRO A 55 2.60 -33.14 -10.71
N LEU A 56 2.01 -34.05 -9.94
CA LEU A 56 1.18 -35.15 -10.47
C LEU A 56 0.03 -34.66 -11.36
N GLU A 57 -0.57 -33.52 -11.03
CA GLU A 57 -1.64 -32.90 -11.82
C GLU A 57 -1.17 -32.56 -13.23
N VAL A 58 0.03 -31.97 -13.37
CA VAL A 58 0.63 -31.71 -14.68
C VAL A 58 0.97 -33.01 -15.41
N MET A 59 1.49 -34.02 -14.70
CA MET A 59 1.83 -35.30 -15.32
C MET A 59 0.64 -35.99 -16.00
N ARG A 60 -0.57 -35.81 -15.46
CA ARG A 60 -1.80 -36.40 -16.00
C ARG A 60 -2.19 -35.81 -17.36
N GLU A 61 -1.84 -34.55 -17.61
CA GLU A 61 -2.20 -33.82 -18.82
C GLU A 61 -1.15 -33.92 -19.94
N LEU A 62 0.09 -34.36 -19.65
CA LEU A 62 1.18 -34.34 -20.61
C LEU A 62 0.87 -35.03 -21.95
N PRO A 63 0.32 -36.27 -21.99
CA PRO A 63 0.13 -36.97 -23.26
C PRO A 63 -0.86 -36.26 -24.19
N SER A 64 -1.98 -35.76 -23.65
CA SER A 64 -2.99 -35.03 -24.43
C SER A 64 -2.41 -33.71 -24.94
N VAL A 65 -1.76 -32.94 -24.06
CA VAL A 65 -1.19 -31.65 -24.43
C VAL A 65 -0.07 -31.78 -25.48
N PHE A 66 0.76 -32.82 -25.41
CA PHE A 66 1.78 -33.08 -26.44
C PHE A 66 1.18 -33.40 -27.81
N LEU A 67 0.10 -34.18 -27.85
CA LEU A 67 -0.58 -34.52 -29.09
C LEU A 67 -1.30 -33.31 -29.69
N GLU A 68 -2.01 -32.54 -28.87
CA GLU A 68 -2.73 -31.34 -29.28
C GLU A 68 -1.78 -30.23 -29.78
N GLY A 69 -0.61 -30.08 -29.15
CA GLY A 69 0.41 -29.10 -29.52
C GLY A 69 1.36 -29.53 -30.65
N ASP A 70 1.12 -30.68 -31.31
CA ASP A 70 2.03 -31.27 -32.31
C ASP A 70 3.50 -31.30 -31.82
N TRP A 71 3.67 -31.74 -30.57
CA TRP A 71 4.97 -31.81 -29.87
C TRP A 71 5.68 -30.47 -29.70
N GLN A 72 4.97 -29.35 -29.80
CA GLN A 72 5.45 -28.02 -29.47
C GLN A 72 4.53 -27.38 -28.44
N VAL A 73 5.03 -27.15 -27.23
CA VAL A 73 4.19 -26.78 -26.07
C VAL A 73 4.77 -25.60 -25.31
N SER A 74 3.91 -24.90 -24.58
CA SER A 74 4.29 -23.88 -23.60
C SER A 74 4.30 -24.49 -22.20
N VAL A 75 5.42 -24.39 -21.48
CA VAL A 75 5.58 -24.86 -20.10
C VAL A 75 5.64 -23.65 -19.19
N ILE A 76 4.73 -23.57 -18.23
CA ILE A 76 4.66 -22.47 -17.27
C ILE A 76 5.29 -22.95 -15.95
N VAL A 77 6.28 -22.23 -15.46
CA VAL A 77 7.14 -22.64 -14.34
C VAL A 77 7.16 -21.58 -13.25
N ALA A 78 6.92 -22.00 -12.02
CA ALA A 78 7.12 -21.17 -10.83
C ALA A 78 8.62 -21.07 -10.52
N GLN A 79 9.14 -19.84 -10.55
CA GLN A 79 10.55 -19.56 -10.32
C GLN A 79 10.81 -19.33 -8.82
N ALA A 80 10.81 -20.40 -8.03
CA ALA A 80 11.33 -20.36 -6.66
C ALA A 80 12.87 -20.50 -6.65
N LYS A 81 13.57 -19.82 -5.71
CA LYS A 81 15.04 -19.92 -5.57
C LYS A 81 15.47 -21.37 -5.35
N GLU A 82 14.70 -22.05 -4.53
CA GLU A 82 14.85 -23.47 -4.23
C GLU A 82 13.63 -24.21 -4.78
N ASN A 83 13.86 -25.34 -5.46
CA ASN A 83 12.81 -26.25 -5.93
C ASN A 83 11.75 -25.60 -6.85
N PRO A 84 12.11 -25.10 -8.04
CA PRO A 84 11.13 -24.64 -9.01
C PRO A 84 10.17 -25.78 -9.40
N TRP A 85 8.93 -25.44 -9.77
CA TRP A 85 7.94 -26.43 -10.20
C TRP A 85 7.16 -25.98 -11.43
N VAL A 86 6.70 -26.95 -12.22
CA VAL A 86 5.79 -26.70 -13.35
C VAL A 86 4.38 -26.42 -12.80
N ILE A 87 3.80 -25.30 -13.21
CA ILE A 87 2.45 -24.86 -12.85
C ILE A 87 1.44 -25.42 -13.84
N ASP A 88 1.73 -25.29 -15.13
CA ASP A 88 0.81 -25.63 -16.21
C ASP A 88 1.58 -25.95 -17.50
N ILE A 89 0.92 -26.64 -18.42
CA ILE A 89 1.44 -26.94 -19.75
C ILE A 89 0.33 -26.76 -20.79
N GLU A 90 0.62 -26.02 -21.85
CA GLU A 90 -0.36 -25.63 -22.86
C GLU A 90 0.06 -26.10 -24.25
N PRO A 91 -0.88 -26.56 -25.10
CA PRO A 91 -0.58 -26.96 -26.48
C PRO A 91 -0.27 -25.76 -27.38
N GLU A 92 -0.70 -24.55 -27.01
CA GLU A 92 -0.47 -23.34 -27.80
C GLU A 92 0.85 -22.64 -27.47
N VAL A 93 1.51 -22.14 -28.51
CA VAL A 93 2.79 -21.41 -28.40
C VAL A 93 2.54 -19.91 -28.43
N GLY A 94 2.88 -19.23 -27.34
CA GLY A 94 3.11 -17.78 -27.35
C GLY A 94 1.89 -16.89 -27.62
N LYS A 95 0.66 -17.40 -27.47
CA LYS A 95 -0.56 -16.59 -27.54
C LYS A 95 -1.47 -16.87 -26.34
N GLY A 96 -2.10 -15.80 -25.86
CA GLY A 96 -3.21 -15.86 -24.92
C GLY A 96 -2.83 -16.20 -23.48
N ASN A 97 -3.65 -15.69 -22.57
CA ASN A 97 -3.83 -16.20 -21.22
C ASN A 97 -2.57 -16.38 -20.37
N TYR A 98 -1.87 -15.29 -20.04
CA TYR A 98 -0.67 -15.31 -19.20
C TYR A 98 -0.70 -14.19 -18.17
N TYR A 99 -1.38 -14.44 -17.06
CA TYR A 99 -1.74 -13.39 -16.12
C TYR A 99 -1.15 -13.61 -14.73
N GLY A 100 -1.02 -12.52 -13.99
CA GLY A 100 -0.68 -12.52 -12.59
C GLY A 100 -1.47 -11.47 -11.83
N LEU A 101 -1.39 -11.55 -10.50
CA LEU A 101 -2.09 -10.63 -9.60
C LEU A 101 -1.10 -9.91 -8.70
N ALA A 102 -1.30 -8.60 -8.54
CA ALA A 102 -0.67 -7.83 -7.47
C ALA A 102 -1.75 -7.34 -6.52
N LEU A 103 -1.60 -7.63 -5.23
CA LEU A 103 -2.59 -7.34 -4.19
C LEU A 103 -1.97 -6.48 -3.09
N ASP A 104 -2.69 -5.44 -2.71
CA ASP A 104 -2.47 -4.67 -1.49
C ASP A 104 -3.58 -4.98 -0.47
N ILE A 105 -3.20 -5.55 0.67
CA ILE A 105 -4.10 -5.83 1.80
C ILE A 105 -3.93 -4.73 2.84
N GLY A 106 -4.69 -3.66 2.69
CA GLY A 106 -4.85 -2.66 3.74
C GLY A 106 -5.82 -3.12 4.83
N THR A 107 -5.70 -2.49 6.02
CA THR A 107 -6.63 -2.70 7.13
C THR A 107 -8.08 -2.39 6.70
N THR A 108 -8.25 -1.36 5.89
CA THR A 108 -9.56 -0.80 5.57
C THR A 108 -10.03 -1.18 4.16
N THR A 109 -9.08 -1.32 3.23
CA THR A 109 -9.34 -1.53 1.79
C THR A 109 -8.39 -2.59 1.26
N THR A 110 -8.87 -3.40 0.33
CA THR A 110 -8.05 -4.32 -0.48
C THR A 110 -8.09 -3.86 -1.92
N VAL A 111 -6.94 -3.88 -2.60
CA VAL A 111 -6.82 -3.40 -3.98
C VAL A 111 -6.04 -4.42 -4.80
N LEU A 112 -6.60 -4.85 -5.93
CA LEU A 112 -6.09 -5.94 -6.74
C LEU A 112 -5.87 -5.48 -8.19
N TYR A 113 -4.68 -5.73 -8.73
CA TYR A 113 -4.37 -5.58 -10.15
C TYR A 113 -4.36 -6.93 -10.84
N LEU A 114 -5.00 -6.98 -12.01
CA LEU A 114 -4.81 -8.02 -13.02
C LEU A 114 -3.73 -7.56 -14.01
N VAL A 115 -2.67 -8.34 -14.14
CA VAL A 115 -1.48 -7.96 -14.92
C VAL A 115 -1.21 -9.01 -15.99
N ASP A 116 -0.97 -8.57 -17.21
CA ASP A 116 -0.41 -9.42 -18.28
C ASP A 116 1.09 -9.59 -18.02
N LEU A 117 1.52 -10.83 -17.77
CA LEU A 117 2.91 -11.14 -17.39
C LEU A 117 3.88 -11.10 -18.58
N ALA A 118 3.39 -11.07 -19.81
CA ALA A 118 4.23 -10.99 -21.01
C ALA A 118 4.60 -9.54 -21.35
N SER A 119 3.69 -8.60 -21.12
CA SER A 119 3.86 -7.18 -21.40
C SER A 119 4.14 -6.33 -20.15
N GLY A 120 3.74 -6.83 -18.98
CA GLY A 120 3.74 -6.07 -17.72
C GLY A 120 2.59 -5.06 -17.59
N GLU A 121 1.65 -5.05 -18.54
CA GLU A 121 0.50 -4.13 -18.55
C GLU A 121 -0.55 -4.52 -17.50
N VAL A 122 -1.05 -3.52 -16.77
CA VAL A 122 -2.21 -3.69 -15.88
C VAL A 122 -3.46 -3.65 -16.73
N LEU A 123 -4.14 -4.80 -16.85
CA LEU A 123 -5.37 -4.93 -17.65
C LEU A 123 -6.57 -4.32 -16.94
N GLY A 124 -6.62 -4.48 -15.61
CA GLY A 124 -7.73 -4.01 -14.79
C GLY A 124 -7.37 -3.94 -13.32
N ASN A 125 -8.18 -3.21 -12.56
CA ASN A 125 -8.08 -3.12 -11.12
C ASN A 125 -9.45 -3.14 -10.45
N VAL A 126 -9.50 -3.71 -9.25
CA VAL A 126 -10.68 -3.68 -8.38
C VAL A 126 -10.25 -3.27 -6.99
N SER A 127 -11.07 -2.46 -6.33
CA SER A 127 -10.90 -2.08 -4.93
C SER A 127 -12.17 -2.43 -4.16
N SER A 128 -12.02 -2.90 -2.92
CA SER A 128 -13.15 -3.27 -2.06
C SER A 128 -12.81 -3.01 -0.60
N TYR A 129 -13.84 -2.79 0.22
CA TYR A 129 -13.67 -2.78 1.67
C TYR A 129 -13.10 -4.12 2.11
N ASN A 130 -12.11 -4.09 3.00
CA ASN A 130 -11.62 -5.31 3.62
C ASN A 130 -12.76 -5.93 4.45
N GLY A 131 -13.18 -7.16 4.12
CA GLY A 131 -14.27 -7.85 4.81
C GLY A 131 -14.04 -8.03 6.32
N GLN A 132 -12.81 -7.86 6.81
CA GLN A 132 -12.47 -7.86 8.23
C GLN A 132 -12.98 -6.65 9.00
N VAL A 133 -13.31 -5.54 8.33
CA VAL A 133 -13.83 -4.31 8.99
C VAL A 133 -15.06 -4.61 9.85
N LYS A 134 -15.90 -5.58 9.46
CA LYS A 134 -17.07 -6.03 10.25
C LYS A 134 -16.73 -6.59 11.64
N TYR A 135 -15.46 -6.92 11.90
CA TYR A 135 -14.98 -7.46 13.16
C TYR A 135 -14.11 -6.49 13.97
N GLY A 136 -13.78 -5.33 13.40
CA GLY A 136 -12.97 -4.30 14.06
C GLY A 136 -12.44 -3.29 13.04
N ASP A 137 -12.57 -2.01 13.37
CA ASP A 137 -12.07 -0.93 12.52
C ASP A 137 -10.54 -0.83 12.55
N ASP A 138 -9.92 -1.16 13.69
CA ASP A 138 -8.47 -1.08 13.90
C ASP A 138 -7.78 -2.46 13.99
N ILE A 139 -6.45 -2.45 13.83
CA ILE A 139 -5.59 -3.64 13.86
C ILE A 139 -5.62 -4.34 15.23
N LEU A 140 -5.59 -3.61 16.35
CA LEU A 140 -5.49 -4.21 17.69
C LEU A 140 -6.75 -5.02 18.03
N THR A 141 -7.92 -4.48 17.70
CA THR A 141 -9.20 -5.19 17.85
C THR A 141 -9.20 -6.51 17.07
N ARG A 142 -8.65 -6.50 15.85
CA ARG A 142 -8.52 -7.72 15.03
C ARG A 142 -7.48 -8.69 15.57
N ILE A 143 -6.34 -8.20 16.09
CA ILE A 143 -5.34 -9.06 16.75
C ILE A 143 -5.97 -9.77 17.95
N TYR A 144 -6.73 -9.04 18.78
CA TYR A 144 -7.38 -9.62 19.95
C TYR A 144 -8.36 -10.75 19.57
N LEU A 145 -9.21 -10.52 18.56
CA LEU A 145 -10.10 -11.55 18.04
C LEU A 145 -9.33 -12.73 17.42
N GLY A 146 -8.33 -12.43 16.59
CA GLY A 146 -7.46 -13.38 15.88
C GLY A 146 -6.53 -14.18 16.79
N SER A 147 -6.39 -13.79 18.07
CA SER A 147 -5.67 -14.56 19.07
C SER A 147 -6.38 -15.86 19.46
N THR A 148 -7.64 -16.02 19.07
CA THR A 148 -8.41 -17.28 19.22
C THR A 148 -8.49 -17.99 17.88
N GLU A 149 -8.48 -19.33 17.86
CA GLU A 149 -8.56 -20.12 16.62
C GLU A 149 -9.83 -19.78 15.81
N ASN A 150 -11.00 -19.75 16.46
CA ASN A 150 -12.27 -19.40 15.81
C ASN A 150 -12.29 -17.95 15.29
N GLY A 151 -11.76 -17.00 16.07
CA GLY A 151 -11.68 -15.59 15.64
C GLY A 151 -10.71 -15.40 14.47
N ARG A 152 -9.59 -16.12 14.48
CA ARG A 152 -8.60 -16.13 13.40
C ARG A 152 -9.19 -16.67 12.10
N GLU A 153 -9.90 -17.79 12.16
CA GLU A 153 -10.53 -18.35 10.96
C GLU A 153 -11.63 -17.43 10.40
N LYS A 154 -12.42 -16.76 11.27
CA LYS A 154 -13.39 -15.75 10.80
C LYS A 154 -12.74 -14.57 10.08
N LEU A 155 -11.64 -14.05 10.61
CA LEU A 155 -10.89 -12.94 10.02
C LEU A 155 -10.22 -13.36 8.70
N ARG A 156 -9.63 -14.56 8.67
CA ARG A 156 -9.03 -15.16 7.47
C ARG A 156 -10.08 -15.36 6.39
N GLN A 157 -11.20 -16.00 6.72
CA GLN A 157 -12.28 -16.25 5.77
C GLN A 157 -12.84 -14.93 5.20
N ALA A 158 -13.02 -13.90 6.03
CA ALA A 158 -13.52 -12.61 5.56
C ALA A 158 -12.57 -11.90 4.57
N VAL A 159 -11.26 -11.97 4.77
CA VAL A 159 -10.29 -11.40 3.81
C VAL A 159 -10.20 -12.25 2.55
N LEU A 160 -10.23 -13.58 2.65
CA LEU A 160 -10.24 -14.49 1.49
C LEU A 160 -11.51 -14.34 0.65
N GLU A 161 -12.69 -14.21 1.26
CA GLU A 161 -13.95 -13.92 0.56
C GLU A 161 -13.87 -12.61 -0.22
N THR A 162 -13.27 -11.59 0.39
CA THR A 162 -13.06 -10.29 -0.28
C THR A 162 -12.16 -10.46 -1.50
N ILE A 163 -10.97 -11.04 -1.31
CA ILE A 163 -9.97 -11.22 -2.38
C ILE A 163 -10.51 -12.10 -3.51
N ASN A 164 -11.12 -13.25 -3.18
CA ASN A 164 -11.66 -14.16 -4.20
C ASN A 164 -12.86 -13.53 -4.94
N GLY A 165 -13.66 -12.69 -4.28
CA GLY A 165 -14.67 -11.88 -4.93
C GLY A 165 -14.09 -10.87 -5.94
N GLN A 166 -12.99 -10.19 -5.58
CA GLN A 166 -12.28 -9.29 -6.49
C GLN A 166 -11.67 -10.03 -7.69
N ILE A 167 -11.09 -11.22 -7.46
CA ILE A 167 -10.56 -12.08 -8.53
C ILE A 167 -11.68 -12.46 -9.49
N GLN A 168 -12.83 -12.92 -8.98
CA GLN A 168 -13.97 -13.29 -9.81
C GLN A 168 -14.49 -12.10 -10.64
N GLN A 169 -14.53 -10.91 -10.04
CA GLN A 169 -14.92 -9.69 -10.75
C GLN A 169 -13.95 -9.39 -11.90
N LEU A 170 -12.64 -9.37 -11.66
CA LEU A 170 -11.64 -9.11 -12.70
C LEU A 170 -11.66 -10.15 -13.81
N VAL A 171 -11.78 -11.43 -13.45
CA VAL A 171 -11.95 -12.57 -14.37
C VAL A 171 -13.15 -12.35 -15.29
N SER A 172 -14.30 -11.97 -14.73
CA SER A 172 -15.52 -11.73 -15.51
C SER A 172 -15.43 -10.48 -16.38
N GLU A 173 -14.85 -9.39 -15.87
CA GLU A 173 -14.77 -8.10 -16.59
C GLU A 173 -13.81 -8.16 -17.78
N HIS A 174 -12.72 -8.93 -17.65
CA HIS A 174 -11.66 -9.01 -18.68
C HIS A 174 -11.71 -10.31 -19.49
N ASN A 175 -12.73 -11.15 -19.25
CA ASN A 175 -12.90 -12.46 -19.90
C ASN A 175 -11.63 -13.33 -19.81
N VAL A 176 -11.04 -13.38 -18.61
CA VAL A 176 -9.82 -14.14 -18.31
C VAL A 176 -10.18 -15.47 -17.67
N GLU A 177 -9.54 -16.56 -18.09
CA GLU A 177 -9.66 -17.83 -17.39
C GLU A 177 -8.91 -17.81 -16.05
N GLN A 178 -9.62 -18.11 -14.96
CA GLN A 178 -9.07 -18.07 -13.60
C GLN A 178 -7.85 -18.98 -13.41
N ASN A 179 -7.81 -20.15 -14.07
CA ASN A 179 -6.68 -21.09 -14.06
C ASN A 179 -5.47 -20.61 -14.86
N LYS A 180 -5.59 -19.50 -15.60
CA LYS A 180 -4.52 -18.86 -16.38
C LYS A 180 -3.90 -17.66 -15.67
N ILE A 181 -4.27 -17.50 -14.40
CA ILE A 181 -3.59 -16.61 -13.45
C ILE A 181 -2.53 -17.45 -12.74
N TYR A 182 -1.26 -17.21 -13.10
CA TYR A 182 -0.14 -18.09 -12.79
C TYR A 182 0.74 -17.61 -11.64
N ALA A 183 0.58 -16.38 -11.14
CA ALA A 183 1.34 -15.90 -10.00
C ALA A 183 0.57 -14.82 -9.25
N MET A 184 0.85 -14.68 -7.96
CA MET A 184 0.31 -13.61 -7.13
C MET A 184 1.39 -13.04 -6.21
N VAL A 185 1.47 -11.72 -6.12
CA VAL A 185 2.26 -11.03 -5.10
C VAL A 185 1.35 -10.21 -4.20
N VAL A 186 1.59 -10.30 -2.89
CA VAL A 186 0.80 -9.66 -1.84
C VAL A 186 1.66 -8.71 -1.03
N ALA A 187 1.21 -7.47 -0.89
CA ALA A 187 1.75 -6.46 0.02
C ALA A 187 0.72 -6.15 1.10
N GLY A 188 1.19 -5.75 2.28
CA GLY A 188 0.33 -5.37 3.41
C GLY A 188 1.11 -5.37 4.71
N ASN A 189 0.56 -4.71 5.72
CA ASN A 189 1.19 -4.71 7.04
C ASN A 189 1.22 -6.11 7.65
N THR A 190 2.12 -6.31 8.61
CA THR A 190 2.40 -7.60 9.24
C THR A 190 1.15 -8.30 9.75
N THR A 191 0.22 -7.57 10.37
CA THR A 191 -1.02 -8.17 10.89
C THR A 191 -1.93 -8.66 9.78
N MET A 192 -2.09 -7.87 8.71
CA MET A 192 -2.91 -8.25 7.57
C MET A 192 -2.37 -9.52 6.91
N ILE A 193 -1.06 -9.65 6.74
CA ILE A 193 -0.42 -10.86 6.22
C ILE A 193 -0.64 -12.05 7.16
N HIS A 194 -0.50 -11.89 8.47
CA HIS A 194 -0.74 -12.97 9.42
C HIS A 194 -2.18 -13.49 9.37
N LEU A 195 -3.16 -12.58 9.37
CA LEU A 195 -4.57 -12.96 9.28
C LEU A 195 -4.92 -13.62 7.94
N PHE A 196 -4.36 -13.10 6.85
CA PHE A 196 -4.52 -13.68 5.51
C PHE A 196 -3.98 -15.12 5.42
N LEU A 197 -2.81 -15.36 6.02
CA LEU A 197 -2.18 -16.68 6.05
C LEU A 197 -2.71 -17.60 7.17
N GLY A 198 -3.64 -17.13 8.00
CA GLY A 198 -4.15 -17.90 9.15
C GLY A 198 -3.16 -18.10 10.29
N LEU A 199 -2.12 -17.27 10.38
CA LEU A 199 -1.11 -17.30 11.45
C LEU A 199 -1.61 -16.58 12.71
N ASP A 200 -1.16 -17.01 13.88
CA ASP A 200 -1.54 -16.41 15.16
C ASP A 200 -0.92 -15.00 15.32
N PRO A 201 -1.73 -13.92 15.37
CA PRO A 201 -1.21 -12.56 15.47
C PRO A 201 -0.94 -12.13 16.93
N ALA A 202 -1.25 -12.95 17.94
CA ALA A 202 -1.34 -12.53 19.34
C ALA A 202 -0.08 -11.81 19.88
N ASN A 203 1.11 -12.22 19.43
CA ASN A 203 2.38 -11.68 19.92
C ASN A 203 2.84 -10.41 19.19
N ILE A 204 2.15 -9.99 18.11
CA ILE A 204 2.45 -8.74 17.40
C ILE A 204 2.27 -7.54 18.33
N CYS A 205 1.19 -7.53 19.11
CA CYS A 205 0.87 -6.42 20.03
C CYS A 205 1.30 -6.67 21.49
N ARG A 206 2.01 -7.76 21.78
CA ARG A 206 2.48 -8.09 23.13
C ARG A 206 3.97 -7.97 23.19
N GLU A 207 4.48 -7.19 24.14
CA GLU A 207 5.92 -7.08 24.38
C GLU A 207 6.55 -8.48 24.50
N PRO A 208 7.64 -8.79 23.76
CA PRO A 208 8.51 -7.88 23.00
C PRO A 208 8.16 -7.70 21.49
N TYR A 209 6.88 -7.79 21.12
CA TYR A 209 6.31 -7.47 19.80
C TYR A 209 6.86 -8.36 18.68
N ILE A 210 6.68 -9.68 18.83
CA ILE A 210 7.28 -10.68 17.92
C ILE A 210 6.20 -11.27 16.99
N PRO A 211 6.27 -11.03 15.67
CA PRO A 211 5.43 -11.74 14.70
C PRO A 211 5.87 -13.21 14.55
N VAL A 212 4.98 -14.06 14.04
CA VAL A 212 5.31 -15.47 13.75
C VAL A 212 6.39 -15.56 12.68
N VAL A 213 6.27 -14.73 11.65
CA VAL A 213 7.21 -14.70 10.52
C VAL A 213 7.27 -13.31 9.90
N ASN A 214 8.48 -12.89 9.53
CA ASN A 214 8.69 -11.67 8.75
C ASN A 214 8.67 -11.95 7.25
N SER A 215 9.34 -13.00 6.77
CA SER A 215 9.31 -13.43 5.37
C SER A 215 8.72 -14.84 5.26
N PRO A 216 7.43 -14.98 4.91
CA PRO A 216 6.80 -16.30 4.77
C PRO A 216 7.29 -17.06 3.52
N GLY A 217 7.98 -16.39 2.60
CA GLY A 217 8.48 -16.98 1.35
C GLY A 217 7.40 -17.15 0.30
N ILE A 218 7.65 -18.08 -0.63
CA ILE A 218 6.72 -18.42 -1.72
C ILE A 218 5.88 -19.62 -1.27
N LEU A 219 4.56 -19.45 -1.27
CA LEU A 219 3.57 -20.47 -0.95
C LEU A 219 2.81 -20.86 -2.23
N LYS A 220 2.04 -21.95 -2.21
CA LYS A 220 1.09 -22.24 -3.29
C LYS A 220 -0.25 -21.56 -3.01
N ALA A 221 -0.90 -21.05 -4.05
CA ALA A 221 -2.20 -20.40 -3.94
C ALA A 221 -3.26 -21.28 -3.25
N ILE A 222 -3.27 -22.58 -3.54
CA ILE A 222 -4.20 -23.54 -2.92
C ILE A 222 -3.99 -23.71 -1.41
N GLU A 223 -2.76 -23.59 -0.91
CA GLU A 223 -2.46 -23.71 0.53
C GLU A 223 -3.02 -22.53 1.31
N VAL A 224 -3.04 -21.34 0.69
CA VAL A 224 -3.56 -20.12 1.31
C VAL A 224 -5.09 -20.04 1.21
N GLY A 225 -5.67 -20.57 0.12
CA GLY A 225 -7.11 -20.51 -0.18
C GLY A 225 -7.47 -19.45 -1.22
N VAL A 226 -6.50 -19.03 -2.05
CA VAL A 226 -6.72 -18.08 -3.14
C VAL A 226 -7.16 -18.83 -4.39
N ALA A 227 -8.26 -18.37 -4.99
CA ALA A 227 -8.89 -19.01 -6.13
C ALA A 227 -8.24 -18.55 -7.45
N ILE A 228 -7.00 -18.97 -7.71
CA ILE A 228 -6.31 -18.87 -9.01
C ILE A 228 -5.84 -20.26 -9.44
N ASN A 229 -4.89 -20.40 -10.38
CA ASN A 229 -4.30 -21.70 -10.65
C ASN A 229 -3.79 -22.33 -9.33
N PRO A 230 -4.18 -23.57 -8.97
CA PRO A 230 -3.83 -24.18 -7.68
C PRO A 230 -2.32 -24.27 -7.42
N LEU A 231 -1.53 -24.40 -8.49
CA LEU A 231 -0.08 -24.50 -8.44
C LEU A 231 0.62 -23.14 -8.58
N ALA A 232 -0.12 -22.03 -8.71
CA ALA A 232 0.48 -20.71 -8.81
C ALA A 232 1.28 -20.36 -7.54
N PRO A 233 2.51 -19.85 -7.66
CA PRO A 233 3.22 -19.24 -6.54
C PRO A 233 2.51 -17.98 -6.06
N LEU A 234 2.31 -17.91 -4.76
CA LEU A 234 1.89 -16.74 -4.02
C LEU A 234 3.06 -16.27 -3.15
N TYR A 235 3.52 -15.05 -3.39
CA TYR A 235 4.60 -14.43 -2.63
C TYR A 235 4.07 -13.25 -1.82
N CYS A 236 4.34 -13.24 -0.51
CA CYS A 236 4.08 -12.05 0.30
C CYS A 236 5.39 -11.27 0.43
N LEU A 237 5.34 -9.95 0.19
CA LEU A 237 6.48 -9.09 0.48
C LEU A 237 6.88 -9.20 1.95
N PRO A 238 8.19 -9.18 2.26
CA PRO A 238 8.68 -9.42 3.60
C PRO A 238 8.33 -8.25 4.52
N ASN A 239 7.98 -8.58 5.75
CA ASN A 239 7.82 -7.62 6.84
C ASN A 239 9.18 -7.33 7.50
N VAL A 240 9.29 -6.18 8.18
CA VAL A 240 10.47 -5.81 8.99
C VAL A 240 10.24 -6.14 10.46
N GLY A 241 9.04 -5.87 10.96
CA GLY A 241 8.67 -6.10 12.35
C GLY A 241 7.15 -6.10 12.54
N SER A 242 6.69 -5.94 13.78
CA SER A 242 5.26 -6.05 14.11
C SER A 242 4.37 -4.99 13.45
N TYR A 243 4.88 -3.78 13.24
CA TYR A 243 4.11 -2.65 12.74
C TYR A 243 4.65 -2.06 11.43
N VAL A 244 5.67 -2.69 10.84
CA VAL A 244 6.24 -2.31 9.53
C VAL A 244 6.26 -3.55 8.66
N GLY A 245 5.37 -3.61 7.68
CA GLY A 245 5.16 -4.77 6.84
C GLY A 245 5.67 -4.62 5.41
N GLY A 246 5.22 -5.54 4.56
CA GLY A 246 5.58 -5.61 3.14
C GLY A 246 5.04 -4.44 2.31
N ASP A 247 4.02 -3.74 2.80
CA ASP A 247 3.50 -2.47 2.23
C ASP A 247 4.57 -1.37 2.24
N VAL A 248 5.31 -1.23 3.33
CA VAL A 248 6.42 -0.27 3.44
C VAL A 248 7.61 -0.68 2.58
N ILE A 249 7.91 -1.99 2.51
CA ILE A 249 8.96 -2.50 1.62
C ILE A 249 8.60 -2.23 0.15
N ALA A 250 7.34 -2.43 -0.24
CA ALA A 250 6.84 -2.02 -1.54
C ALA A 250 7.05 -0.52 -1.80
N GLY A 251 6.76 0.33 -0.81
CA GLY A 251 7.07 1.76 -0.85
C GLY A 251 8.53 2.08 -1.20
N LEU A 252 9.47 1.36 -0.59
CA LEU A 252 10.89 1.51 -0.87
C LEU A 252 11.26 1.08 -2.29
N LEU A 253 10.73 -0.06 -2.77
CA LEU A 253 10.93 -0.49 -4.16
C LEU A 253 10.44 0.54 -5.18
N VAL A 254 9.30 1.18 -4.90
CA VAL A 254 8.67 2.18 -5.79
C VAL A 254 9.44 3.50 -5.77
N SER A 255 9.84 3.98 -4.58
CA SER A 255 10.59 5.22 -4.43
C SER A 255 12.01 5.13 -4.98
N GLY A 256 12.66 3.96 -4.86
CA GLY A 256 14.07 3.77 -5.17
C GLY A 256 15.01 4.57 -4.28
N MET A 257 14.54 5.11 -3.14
CA MET A 257 15.34 5.98 -2.27
C MET A 257 16.56 5.27 -1.69
N HIS A 258 16.48 3.95 -1.49
CA HIS A 258 17.57 3.09 -1.04
C HIS A 258 18.64 2.83 -2.10
N GLN A 259 18.51 3.40 -3.30
CA GLN A 259 19.51 3.33 -4.37
C GLN A 259 20.21 4.68 -4.58
N LYS A 260 19.88 5.67 -3.77
CA LYS A 260 20.27 7.07 -3.92
C LYS A 260 21.05 7.54 -2.69
N PRO A 261 22.13 8.34 -2.86
CA PRO A 261 22.89 8.88 -1.72
C PRO A 261 22.14 9.95 -0.93
N GLU A 262 21.17 10.63 -1.56
CA GLU A 262 20.41 11.72 -0.96
C GLU A 262 19.59 11.26 0.26
N LEU A 263 19.68 12.01 1.37
CA LEU A 263 18.88 11.72 2.55
C LEU A 263 17.39 11.93 2.23
N SER A 264 16.63 10.87 2.38
CA SER A 264 15.25 10.79 1.95
C SER A 264 14.35 10.30 3.07
N LEU A 265 13.11 10.80 3.10
CA LEU A 265 12.08 10.37 4.03
C LEU A 265 10.88 9.86 3.22
N LEU A 266 10.49 8.61 3.42
CA LEU A 266 9.24 8.05 2.93
C LEU A 266 8.25 8.00 4.09
N VAL A 267 7.04 8.49 3.87
CA VAL A 267 5.94 8.41 4.84
C VAL A 267 4.72 7.82 4.13
N ASP A 268 4.26 6.67 4.60
CA ASP A 268 2.96 6.12 4.24
C ASP A 268 1.90 6.69 5.17
N ILE A 269 1.01 7.50 4.60
CA ILE A 269 -0.04 8.18 5.35
C ILE A 269 -1.30 7.35 5.24
N GLY A 270 -1.32 6.27 6.02
CA GLY A 270 -2.47 5.40 6.24
C GLY A 270 -2.91 5.36 7.70
N THR A 271 -3.48 4.23 8.12
CA THR A 271 -4.01 4.04 9.49
C THR A 271 -2.92 4.14 10.55
N ASN A 272 -1.74 3.55 10.32
CA ASN A 272 -0.71 3.39 11.36
C ASN A 272 0.53 4.26 11.16
N GLY A 273 0.52 5.21 10.22
CA GLY A 273 1.61 6.15 9.98
C GLY A 273 2.98 5.47 9.99
N GLU A 274 3.33 4.83 8.88
CA GLU A 274 4.62 4.16 8.70
C GLU A 274 5.62 5.11 8.02
N MET A 275 6.88 5.08 8.44
CA MET A 275 7.89 5.94 7.83
C MET A 275 9.27 5.30 7.78
N VAL A 276 10.02 5.66 6.74
CA VAL A 276 11.40 5.20 6.50
C VAL A 276 12.28 6.40 6.22
N LEU A 277 13.38 6.52 6.95
CA LEU A 277 14.40 7.54 6.77
C LEU A 277 15.71 6.87 6.34
N GLY A 278 16.40 7.45 5.36
CA GLY A 278 17.75 7.05 5.02
C GLY A 278 18.08 7.25 3.55
N ASN A 279 19.00 6.44 3.06
CA ASN A 279 19.57 6.49 1.72
C ASN A 279 20.08 5.10 1.30
N ASN A 280 21.02 5.02 0.36
CA ASN A 280 21.63 3.77 -0.10
C ASN A 280 22.63 3.12 0.86
N GLU A 281 23.06 3.80 1.92
CA GLU A 281 24.01 3.25 2.89
C GLU A 281 23.31 2.69 4.12
N TRP A 282 22.22 3.32 4.56
CA TRP A 282 21.47 2.91 5.74
C TRP A 282 19.99 3.29 5.61
N LEU A 283 19.14 2.52 6.27
CA LEU A 283 17.71 2.77 6.39
C LEU A 283 17.25 2.48 7.81
N VAL A 284 16.49 3.42 8.37
CA VAL A 284 15.78 3.24 9.64
C VAL A 284 14.30 3.44 9.42
N THR A 285 13.47 2.71 10.17
CA THR A 285 12.02 2.81 10.05
C THR A 285 11.36 2.82 11.41
N CYS A 286 10.19 3.43 11.50
CA CYS A 286 9.29 3.26 12.62
C CYS A 286 7.84 3.30 12.13
N ALA A 287 6.94 2.86 13.00
CA ALA A 287 5.51 3.06 12.85
C ALA A 287 5.00 3.76 14.11
N GLY A 288 4.09 4.71 13.95
CA GLY A 288 3.52 5.45 15.07
C GLY A 288 2.04 5.66 14.87
N ALA A 289 1.24 5.52 15.94
CA ALA A 289 -0.21 5.70 15.86
C ALA A 289 -0.59 7.13 15.41
N ALA A 290 -0.67 7.34 14.10
CA ALA A 290 -1.14 8.58 13.49
C ALA A 290 -2.65 8.75 13.77
N GLY A 291 -3.40 7.65 13.88
CA GLY A 291 -4.83 7.69 14.18
C GLY A 291 -5.66 8.09 12.96
N PRO A 292 -6.98 7.84 12.99
CA PRO A 292 -7.79 7.77 11.78
C PRO A 292 -8.25 9.14 11.27
N ALA A 293 -7.74 10.27 11.77
CA ALA A 293 -8.31 11.59 11.48
C ALA A 293 -8.35 11.94 9.98
N LEU A 294 -7.50 11.30 9.18
CA LEU A 294 -7.44 11.44 7.73
C LEU A 294 -8.26 10.38 6.99
N GLU A 295 -8.76 9.37 7.69
CA GLU A 295 -9.60 8.29 7.17
C GLU A 295 -11.10 8.66 7.20
N GLY A 296 -11.84 8.13 6.22
CA GLY A 296 -13.26 8.43 6.06
C GLY A 296 -14.07 8.00 7.28
N GLY A 297 -14.77 8.96 7.90
CA GLY A 297 -15.64 8.77 9.06
C GLY A 297 -15.05 9.22 10.40
N ALA A 298 -13.77 9.60 10.47
CA ALA A 298 -13.17 10.08 11.72
C ALA A 298 -13.54 11.54 12.05
N ALA A 299 -13.75 12.36 11.02
CA ALA A 299 -14.34 13.69 11.15
C ALA A 299 -15.87 13.62 11.03
N GLU A 300 -16.57 14.60 11.61
CA GLU A 300 -18.04 14.63 11.65
C GLU A 300 -18.70 14.46 10.27
N HIS A 301 -18.23 15.22 9.28
CA HIS A 301 -18.63 15.09 7.88
C HIS A 301 -17.56 14.37 7.04
N GLY A 302 -16.66 13.64 7.70
CA GLY A 302 -15.54 12.95 7.09
C GLY A 302 -16.00 11.78 6.23
N MET A 303 -15.47 11.68 5.02
CA MET A 303 -15.71 10.55 4.11
C MET A 303 -14.44 10.19 3.33
N ARG A 304 -14.47 9.08 2.61
CA ARG A 304 -13.35 8.69 1.74
C ARG A 304 -13.27 9.60 0.51
N ALA A 305 -12.12 9.56 -0.17
CA ALA A 305 -11.93 10.21 -1.46
C ALA A 305 -12.74 9.48 -2.56
N GLU A 306 -14.05 9.71 -2.57
CA GLU A 306 -15.03 9.15 -3.49
C GLU A 306 -15.92 10.25 -4.06
N ALA A 307 -16.74 9.92 -5.07
CA ALA A 307 -17.69 10.87 -5.64
C ALA A 307 -18.53 11.57 -4.54
N GLY A 308 -18.55 12.90 -4.59
CA GLY A 308 -19.19 13.76 -3.59
C GLY A 308 -18.30 14.20 -2.42
N ALA A 309 -17.05 13.74 -2.32
CA ALA A 309 -16.11 14.21 -1.32
C ALA A 309 -15.47 15.53 -1.72
N ILE A 310 -15.51 16.52 -0.82
CA ILE A 310 -14.71 17.74 -0.92
C ILE A 310 -13.24 17.36 -0.68
N TYR A 311 -12.39 17.62 -1.67
CA TYR A 311 -10.97 17.23 -1.64
C TYR A 311 -10.00 18.41 -1.67
N LYS A 312 -10.50 19.61 -1.99
CA LYS A 312 -9.73 20.86 -2.04
C LYS A 312 -10.61 22.00 -1.52
N VAL A 313 -10.04 22.85 -0.66
CA VAL A 313 -10.69 24.02 -0.06
C VAL A 313 -9.78 25.23 -0.22
N SER A 314 -10.37 26.39 -0.52
CA SER A 314 -9.71 27.69 -0.57
C SER A 314 -10.55 28.70 0.20
N ILE A 315 -9.91 29.53 1.02
CA ILE A 315 -10.59 30.58 1.78
C ILE A 315 -9.91 31.90 1.45
N ASP A 316 -10.68 32.88 0.96
CA ASP A 316 -10.16 34.23 0.77
C ASP A 316 -9.93 34.90 2.13
N PRO A 317 -8.70 35.32 2.46
CA PRO A 317 -8.38 35.82 3.80
C PRO A 317 -8.98 37.19 4.12
N ALA A 318 -9.46 37.95 3.13
CA ALA A 318 -10.05 39.27 3.32
C ALA A 318 -11.57 39.22 3.46
N THR A 319 -12.23 38.33 2.71
CA THR A 319 -13.69 38.21 2.65
C THR A 319 -14.23 37.01 3.42
N LEU A 320 -13.35 36.05 3.75
CA LEU A 320 -13.68 34.73 4.28
C LEU A 320 -14.61 33.91 3.37
N GLN A 321 -14.70 34.27 2.09
CA GLN A 321 -15.44 33.50 1.11
C GLN A 321 -14.74 32.17 0.85
N THR A 322 -15.51 31.08 0.91
CA THR A 322 -15.03 29.71 0.74
C THR A 322 -15.32 29.20 -0.66
N ASP A 323 -14.29 28.65 -1.32
CA ASP A 323 -14.41 27.87 -2.55
C ASP A 323 -13.94 26.43 -2.29
N TYR A 324 -14.52 25.46 -2.99
CA TYR A 324 -14.14 24.05 -2.85
C TYR A 324 -14.25 23.26 -4.16
N ARG A 325 -13.56 22.11 -4.22
CA ARG A 325 -13.70 21.14 -5.32
C ARG A 325 -14.15 19.78 -4.81
N VAL A 326 -14.99 19.13 -5.61
CA VAL A 326 -15.63 17.86 -5.26
C VAL A 326 -15.23 16.77 -6.25
N ILE A 327 -14.90 15.59 -5.75
CA ILE A 327 -14.60 14.42 -6.59
C ILE A 327 -15.86 14.04 -7.38
N GLY A 328 -15.70 13.81 -8.69
CA GLY A 328 -16.78 13.42 -9.59
C GLY A 328 -17.69 14.57 -10.06
N SER A 329 -17.40 15.82 -9.69
CA SER A 329 -18.19 17.00 -10.09
C SER A 329 -19.69 16.90 -9.78
N VAL A 330 -20.02 16.26 -8.65
CA VAL A 330 -21.39 16.14 -8.11
C VAL A 330 -21.57 17.04 -6.88
N LYS A 331 -22.80 17.17 -6.38
CA LYS A 331 -23.04 17.88 -5.11
C LYS A 331 -22.23 17.26 -3.96
N PRO A 332 -21.60 18.06 -3.09
CA PRO A 332 -20.82 17.55 -1.98
C PRO A 332 -21.72 16.84 -0.96
N ARG A 333 -21.21 15.77 -0.35
CA ARG A 333 -21.89 15.03 0.72
C ARG A 333 -21.01 14.81 1.96
N GLY A 334 -19.76 15.27 1.90
CA GLY A 334 -18.79 15.21 2.98
C GLY A 334 -17.43 15.71 2.52
N ILE A 335 -16.42 15.55 3.36
CA ILE A 335 -15.04 16.01 3.15
C ILE A 335 -14.05 14.84 3.32
N CYS A 336 -13.07 14.71 2.43
CA CYS A 336 -12.01 13.70 2.59
C CYS A 336 -10.76 14.26 3.26
N GLY A 337 -9.81 13.39 3.64
CA GLY A 337 -8.60 13.76 4.37
C GLY A 337 -7.80 14.91 3.75
N SER A 338 -7.63 14.93 2.42
CA SER A 338 -6.98 16.05 1.72
C SER A 338 -7.75 17.37 1.87
N GLY A 339 -9.09 17.33 1.81
CA GLY A 339 -9.95 18.48 2.04
C GLY A 339 -9.84 18.99 3.47
N LEU A 340 -9.73 18.10 4.47
CA LEU A 340 -9.55 18.47 5.88
C LEU A 340 -8.20 19.19 6.09
N ILE A 341 -7.13 18.67 5.48
CA ILE A 341 -5.79 19.29 5.50
C ILE A 341 -5.83 20.68 4.86
N ASP A 342 -6.42 20.81 3.67
CA ASP A 342 -6.58 22.08 2.98
C ASP A 342 -7.40 23.07 3.82
N CYS A 343 -8.56 22.64 4.32
CA CYS A 343 -9.43 23.50 5.13
C CYS A 343 -8.69 24.02 6.38
N MET A 344 -7.95 23.16 7.09
CA MET A 344 -7.20 23.58 8.27
C MET A 344 -6.06 24.54 7.91
N ALA A 345 -5.35 24.31 6.81
CA ALA A 345 -4.31 25.21 6.32
C ALA A 345 -4.88 26.59 5.95
N GLN A 346 -6.01 26.61 5.23
CA GLN A 346 -6.67 27.84 4.80
C GLN A 346 -7.22 28.63 6.00
N MET A 347 -7.87 27.95 6.96
CA MET A 347 -8.35 28.60 8.20
C MET A 347 -7.22 29.23 9.00
N LEU A 348 -6.05 28.58 9.07
CA LEU A 348 -4.88 29.15 9.75
C LEU A 348 -4.37 30.41 9.04
N VAL A 349 -4.28 30.38 7.71
CA VAL A 349 -3.78 31.51 6.92
C VAL A 349 -4.79 32.67 6.86
N ALA A 350 -6.09 32.38 6.93
CA ALA A 350 -7.15 33.39 7.01
C ALA A 350 -7.34 33.96 8.42
N GLY A 351 -6.63 33.44 9.44
CA GLY A 351 -6.77 33.91 10.81
C GLY A 351 -8.09 33.49 11.48
N ILE A 352 -8.79 32.49 10.95
CA ILE A 352 -10.00 31.89 11.55
C ILE A 352 -9.64 31.05 12.78
N ILE A 353 -8.50 30.36 12.71
CA ILE A 353 -7.95 29.59 13.84
C ILE A 353 -6.57 30.11 14.25
N ASP A 354 -6.27 30.00 15.54
CA ASP A 354 -4.93 30.25 16.08
C ASP A 354 -3.97 29.08 15.82
N ARG A 355 -2.70 29.26 16.18
CA ARG A 355 -1.67 28.21 16.06
C ARG A 355 -1.89 27.00 16.97
N SER A 356 -2.78 27.07 17.96
CA SER A 356 -3.20 25.91 18.76
C SER A 356 -4.40 25.17 18.13
N GLY A 357 -4.88 25.65 16.98
CA GLY A 357 -6.04 25.12 16.28
C GLY A 357 -7.37 25.47 16.95
N ARG A 358 -7.42 26.53 17.77
CA ARG A 358 -8.68 27.05 18.31
C ARG A 358 -9.26 28.08 17.38
N PHE A 359 -10.58 28.04 17.20
CA PHE A 359 -11.30 29.15 16.59
C PHE A 359 -11.07 30.44 17.39
N ASN A 360 -10.81 31.54 16.69
CA ASN A 360 -10.65 32.85 17.33
C ASN A 360 -12.00 33.47 17.72
N ASP A 361 -13.09 33.01 17.10
CA ASP A 361 -14.46 33.32 17.48
C ASP A 361 -15.07 32.21 18.36
N ASP A 362 -16.29 32.47 18.85
CA ASP A 362 -17.06 31.50 19.64
C ASP A 362 -17.87 30.51 18.76
N SER A 363 -17.58 30.40 17.45
CA SER A 363 -18.38 29.59 16.51
C SER A 363 -18.28 28.09 16.77
N GLY A 364 -17.08 27.61 17.13
CA GLY A 364 -16.77 26.20 17.37
C GLY A 364 -16.77 25.30 16.13
N ALA A 365 -17.14 25.80 14.95
CA ALA A 365 -17.13 25.09 13.68
C ALA A 365 -17.10 26.06 12.48
N PHE A 366 -16.47 25.63 11.39
CA PHE A 366 -16.44 26.36 10.12
C PHE A 366 -17.29 25.67 9.05
N VAL A 367 -18.21 26.41 8.43
CA VAL A 367 -19.07 25.89 7.35
C VAL A 367 -18.32 25.98 6.02
N ILE A 368 -18.07 24.83 5.38
CA ILE A 368 -17.44 24.78 4.06
C ILE A 368 -18.49 24.93 2.95
N ALA A 369 -19.62 24.23 3.10
CA ALA A 369 -20.71 24.21 2.13
C ALA A 369 -22.05 24.23 2.86
N GLY A 370 -22.96 25.12 2.46
CA GLY A 370 -24.28 25.23 3.08
C GLY A 370 -25.26 24.16 2.59
N ALA A 371 -26.29 23.86 3.38
CA ALA A 371 -27.27 22.80 3.15
C ALA A 371 -27.94 22.82 1.77
N GLN A 372 -28.09 24.00 1.15
CA GLN A 372 -28.67 24.13 -0.19
C GLN A 372 -27.76 23.60 -1.31
N GLU A 373 -26.45 23.60 -1.07
CA GLU A 373 -25.42 23.20 -2.00
C GLU A 373 -25.12 21.70 -1.91
N THR A 374 -25.40 21.08 -0.75
CA THR A 374 -25.06 19.68 -0.47
C THR A 374 -26.09 18.69 -0.99
N ALA A 375 -25.64 17.44 -1.17
CA ALA A 375 -26.52 16.32 -1.54
C ALA A 375 -27.33 15.81 -0.33
N THR A 376 -26.85 16.06 0.89
CA THR A 376 -27.46 15.61 2.15
C THR A 376 -28.54 16.57 2.66
N GLY A 377 -28.59 17.80 2.15
CA GLY A 377 -29.47 18.85 2.69
C GLY A 377 -29.05 19.35 4.08
N GLN A 378 -27.79 19.07 4.46
CA GLN A 378 -27.17 19.49 5.72
C GLN A 378 -25.88 20.26 5.41
N ASP A 379 -25.51 21.19 6.28
CA ASP A 379 -24.24 21.90 6.17
C ASP A 379 -23.07 20.91 6.30
N ILE A 380 -22.01 21.09 5.50
CA ILE A 380 -20.75 20.38 5.69
C ILE A 380 -19.80 21.29 6.46
N VAL A 381 -19.46 20.89 7.68
CA VAL A 381 -18.66 21.69 8.60
C VAL A 381 -17.37 20.98 9.04
N VAL A 382 -16.37 21.77 9.42
CA VAL A 382 -15.20 21.32 10.19
C VAL A 382 -15.30 21.84 11.61
N SER A 383 -15.49 20.93 12.56
CA SER A 383 -15.66 21.27 13.97
C SER A 383 -14.33 21.41 14.71
N GLN A 384 -14.38 22.01 15.91
CA GLN A 384 -13.23 22.04 16.82
C GLN A 384 -12.73 20.64 17.19
N LYS A 385 -13.62 19.64 17.21
CA LYS A 385 -13.27 18.24 17.47
C LYS A 385 -12.47 17.65 16.32
N ASP A 386 -12.86 17.94 15.08
CA ASP A 386 -12.15 17.50 13.88
C ASP A 386 -10.74 18.08 13.83
N ILE A 387 -10.59 19.39 14.11
CA ILE A 387 -9.27 20.05 14.20
C ILE A 387 -8.39 19.38 15.27
N ARG A 388 -8.93 19.14 16.47
CA ARG A 388 -8.18 18.45 17.54
C ARG A 388 -7.74 17.05 17.15
N SER A 389 -8.58 16.33 16.40
CA SER A 389 -8.25 14.99 15.89
C SER A 389 -7.09 15.08 14.89
N LEU A 390 -7.19 15.98 13.92
CA LEU A 390 -6.17 16.19 12.89
C LEU A 390 -4.83 16.65 13.49
N LEU A 391 -4.86 17.53 14.51
CA LEU A 391 -3.67 17.96 15.23
C LEU A 391 -2.93 16.79 15.88
N LYS A 392 -3.64 15.82 16.48
CA LYS A 392 -3.00 14.63 17.07
C LYS A 392 -2.33 13.78 16.00
N THR A 393 -2.99 13.56 14.87
CA THR A 393 -2.43 12.79 13.75
C THR A 393 -1.16 13.40 13.20
N LYS A 394 -1.24 14.68 12.89
CA LYS A 394 -0.10 15.48 12.45
C LYS A 394 1.03 15.48 13.48
N ALA A 395 0.73 15.69 14.76
CA ALA A 395 1.72 15.72 15.83
C ALA A 395 2.42 14.37 16.01
N ALA A 396 1.70 13.25 15.87
CA ALA A 396 2.28 11.90 15.92
C ALA A 396 3.27 11.67 14.77
N VAL A 397 2.89 12.02 13.54
CA VAL A 397 3.79 11.92 12.37
C VAL A 397 5.03 12.79 12.55
N THR A 398 4.85 14.07 12.92
CA THR A 398 5.98 14.99 13.15
C THR A 398 6.91 14.49 14.26
N ALA A 399 6.35 13.98 15.36
CA ALA A 399 7.13 13.45 16.48
C ALA A 399 7.93 12.20 16.11
N ALA A 400 7.31 11.27 15.36
CA ALA A 400 7.97 10.07 14.90
C ALA A 400 9.14 10.38 13.96
N VAL A 401 8.94 11.27 12.98
CA VAL A 401 10.00 11.74 12.08
C VAL A 401 11.13 12.41 12.87
N GLU A 402 10.81 13.25 13.85
CA GLU A 402 11.82 13.86 14.70
C GLU A 402 12.63 12.86 15.52
N VAL A 403 11.98 11.84 16.08
CA VAL A 403 12.67 10.76 16.80
C VAL A 403 13.63 10.04 15.87
N LEU A 404 13.23 9.72 14.64
CA LEU A 404 14.11 9.09 13.66
C LEU A 404 15.30 9.98 13.32
N MET A 405 15.05 11.23 12.92
CA MET A 405 16.09 12.19 12.53
C MET A 405 17.13 12.39 13.64
N GLU A 406 16.69 12.62 14.87
CA GLU A 406 17.60 12.75 16.02
C GLU A 406 18.31 11.44 16.37
N GLY A 407 17.60 10.31 16.26
CA GLY A 407 18.16 8.98 16.54
C GLY A 407 19.34 8.61 15.64
N VAL A 408 19.38 9.15 14.42
CA VAL A 408 20.50 8.98 13.46
C VAL A 408 21.38 10.22 13.34
N GLY A 409 21.19 11.23 14.20
CA GLY A 409 22.01 12.44 14.24
C GLY A 409 21.87 13.38 13.04
N CYS A 410 20.78 13.27 12.27
CA CYS A 410 20.50 14.10 11.10
C CYS A 410 19.59 15.28 11.45
N SER A 411 19.75 16.40 10.73
CA SER A 411 18.89 17.58 10.83
C SER A 411 17.90 17.67 9.66
N PHE A 412 16.73 18.29 9.89
CA PHE A 412 15.73 18.52 8.83
C PHE A 412 16.24 19.34 7.64
N LYS A 413 17.36 20.06 7.79
CA LYS A 413 17.99 20.81 6.69
C LYS A 413 18.73 19.92 5.71
N GLU A 414 19.13 18.73 6.15
CA GLU A 414 19.80 17.72 5.33
C GLU A 414 18.80 16.87 4.56
N LEU A 415 17.50 16.96 4.86
CA LEU A 415 16.47 16.20 4.16
C LEU A 415 16.28 16.75 2.74
N GLU A 416 16.65 15.95 1.74
CA GLU A 416 16.62 16.37 0.34
C GLU A 416 15.36 15.93 -0.38
N LYS A 417 14.81 14.75 -0.05
CA LYS A 417 13.60 14.21 -0.68
C LYS A 417 12.57 13.76 0.34
N PHE A 418 11.30 14.00 0.02
CA PHE A 418 10.16 13.50 0.77
C PHE A 418 9.24 12.72 -0.16
N TYR A 419 9.02 11.45 0.14
CA TYR A 419 8.12 10.58 -0.60
C TYR A 419 6.83 10.38 0.21
N ALA A 420 5.71 10.85 -0.34
CA ALA A 420 4.38 10.66 0.24
C ALA A 420 3.72 9.43 -0.39
N ALA A 421 3.50 8.40 0.41
CA ALA A 421 2.80 7.18 0.01
C ALA A 421 1.39 7.11 0.64
N GLY A 422 0.61 6.15 0.15
CA GLY A 422 -0.74 5.87 0.62
C GLY A 422 -1.82 6.46 -0.28
N ALA A 423 -3.01 5.84 -0.27
CA ALA A 423 -4.16 6.28 -1.06
C ALA A 423 -4.57 7.75 -0.79
N PHE A 424 -4.25 8.26 0.40
CA PHE A 424 -4.47 9.66 0.79
C PHE A 424 -3.41 10.61 0.21
N GLY A 425 -2.15 10.17 0.16
CA GLY A 425 -1.01 10.98 -0.30
C GLY A 425 -1.10 11.45 -1.76
N ALA A 426 -1.91 10.79 -2.59
CA ALA A 426 -2.14 11.17 -3.99
C ALA A 426 -2.82 12.54 -4.15
N TYR A 427 -3.60 13.00 -3.16
CA TYR A 427 -4.43 14.20 -3.25
C TYR A 427 -4.06 15.30 -2.26
N ILE A 428 -3.05 15.08 -1.41
CA ILE A 428 -2.61 16.08 -0.44
C ILE A 428 -1.85 17.19 -1.16
N ASP A 429 -2.33 18.43 -1.00
CA ASP A 429 -1.60 19.61 -1.48
C ASP A 429 -0.35 19.82 -0.60
N PRO A 430 0.87 19.78 -1.18
CA PRO A 430 2.10 19.93 -0.40
C PRO A 430 2.18 21.26 0.35
N GLU A 431 1.61 22.34 -0.18
CA GLU A 431 1.60 23.62 0.53
C GLU A 431 0.73 23.56 1.77
N SER A 432 -0.46 22.96 1.69
CA SER A 432 -1.33 22.80 2.85
C SER A 432 -0.70 21.90 3.90
N ALA A 433 -0.12 20.77 3.49
CA ALA A 433 0.55 19.83 4.41
C ALA A 433 1.74 20.47 5.15
N ILE A 434 2.55 21.28 4.46
CA ILE A 434 3.64 22.05 5.10
C ILE A 434 3.06 23.15 6.00
N THR A 435 2.01 23.84 5.56
CA THR A 435 1.38 24.95 6.31
C THR A 435 0.84 24.47 7.67
N ILE A 436 0.28 23.27 7.73
CA ILE A 436 -0.12 22.66 9.00
C ILE A 436 1.05 21.98 9.72
N GLY A 437 2.17 21.74 9.04
CA GLY A 437 3.33 21.03 9.57
C GLY A 437 3.13 19.52 9.69
N LEU A 438 2.37 18.94 8.77
CA LEU A 438 2.34 17.49 8.55
C LEU A 438 3.59 17.07 7.77
N TYR A 439 3.99 17.86 6.77
CA TYR A 439 5.20 17.62 5.97
C TYR A 439 6.33 18.56 6.41
N PRO A 440 7.60 18.13 6.29
CA PRO A 440 8.74 19.00 6.55
C PRO A 440 8.79 20.16 5.53
N ASP A 441 9.26 21.32 5.97
CA ASP A 441 9.36 22.51 5.11
C ASP A 441 10.61 22.44 4.19
N ILE A 442 10.49 21.65 3.13
CA ILE A 442 11.51 21.50 2.09
C ILE A 442 11.03 22.11 0.74
N PRO A 443 11.91 22.24 -0.27
CA PRO A 443 11.49 22.67 -1.60
C PRO A 443 10.40 21.75 -2.18
N ARG A 444 9.32 22.32 -2.74
CA ARG A 444 8.11 21.57 -3.11
C ARG A 444 8.36 20.56 -4.23
N GLN A 445 9.29 20.87 -5.12
CA GLN A 445 9.74 19.95 -6.17
C GLN A 445 10.44 18.69 -5.65
N ASN A 446 10.80 18.67 -4.36
CA ASN A 446 11.39 17.51 -3.69
C ASN A 446 10.36 16.66 -2.93
N ILE A 447 9.09 17.05 -2.96
CA ILE A 447 7.97 16.29 -2.41
C ILE A 447 7.36 15.49 -3.55
N ILE A 448 7.48 14.17 -3.47
CA ILE A 448 7.10 13.23 -4.52
C ILE A 448 5.95 12.38 -4.01
N SER A 449 4.80 12.46 -4.65
CA SER A 449 3.66 11.59 -4.34
C SER A 449 3.80 10.28 -5.10
N LEU A 450 3.73 9.16 -4.40
CA LEU A 450 3.87 7.81 -4.95
C LEU A 450 2.51 7.14 -5.22
N GLY A 451 1.41 7.69 -4.69
CA GLY A 451 0.10 7.03 -4.73
C GLY A 451 0.08 5.74 -3.89
N ASN A 452 -0.64 4.72 -4.37
CA ASN A 452 -0.62 3.40 -3.74
C ASN A 452 0.68 2.65 -4.06
N SER A 453 1.74 2.98 -3.33
CA SER A 453 3.05 2.35 -3.49
C SER A 453 3.08 0.90 -3.04
N SER A 454 2.20 0.48 -2.11
CA SER A 454 2.05 -0.92 -1.69
C SER A 454 1.69 -1.81 -2.88
N LEU A 455 0.65 -1.42 -3.61
CA LEU A 455 0.17 -2.14 -4.79
C LEU A 455 1.16 -2.10 -5.96
N GLU A 456 1.75 -0.94 -6.23
CA GLU A 456 2.74 -0.79 -7.30
C GLU A 456 4.02 -1.59 -6.98
N GLY A 457 4.46 -1.63 -5.73
CA GLY A 457 5.60 -2.46 -5.31
C GLY A 457 5.31 -3.96 -5.44
N ALA A 458 4.09 -4.39 -5.10
CA ALA A 458 3.65 -5.77 -5.37
C ALA A 458 3.69 -6.10 -6.87
N ARG A 459 3.27 -5.16 -7.74
CA ARG A 459 3.34 -5.31 -9.20
C ARG A 459 4.79 -5.42 -9.69
N LEU A 460 5.69 -4.59 -9.17
CA LEU A 460 7.11 -4.66 -9.52
C LEU A 460 7.72 -6.01 -9.15
N ALA A 461 7.43 -6.52 -7.95
CA ALA A 461 7.88 -7.84 -7.51
C ALA A 461 7.22 -9.00 -8.29
N LEU A 462 5.97 -8.84 -8.74
CA LEU A 462 5.30 -9.83 -9.60
C LEU A 462 6.02 -9.99 -10.96
N LEU A 463 6.48 -8.86 -11.51
CA LEU A 463 7.06 -8.78 -12.85
C LEU A 463 8.57 -8.99 -12.88
N SER A 464 9.28 -8.90 -11.75
CA SER A 464 10.73 -9.03 -11.69
C SER A 464 11.19 -9.76 -10.43
N ARG A 465 11.90 -10.86 -10.65
CA ARG A 465 12.59 -11.60 -9.61
C ARG A 465 13.66 -10.77 -8.90
N GLU A 466 14.34 -9.89 -9.62
CA GLU A 466 15.32 -8.96 -9.06
C GLU A 466 14.66 -8.05 -8.02
N LYS A 467 13.39 -7.65 -8.25
CA LYS A 467 12.62 -6.88 -7.27
C LYS A 467 12.22 -7.69 -6.04
N ILE A 468 11.98 -9.00 -6.18
CA ILE A 468 11.81 -9.90 -5.04
C ILE A 468 13.11 -9.97 -4.21
N ASP A 469 14.25 -10.17 -4.86
CA ASP A 469 15.56 -10.24 -4.21
C ASP A 469 15.95 -8.93 -3.51
N GLU A 470 15.62 -7.81 -4.15
CA GLU A 470 15.78 -6.46 -3.60
C GLU A 470 14.90 -6.26 -2.36
N ALA A 471 13.64 -6.70 -2.39
CA ALA A 471 12.73 -6.65 -1.24
C ALA A 471 13.26 -7.47 -0.05
N GLU A 472 13.75 -8.69 -0.30
CA GLU A 472 14.33 -9.55 0.73
C GLU A 472 15.60 -8.96 1.34
N THR A 473 16.42 -8.29 0.52
CA THR A 473 17.62 -7.58 0.98
C THR A 473 17.22 -6.38 1.86
N LEU A 474 16.26 -5.57 1.39
CA LEU A 474 15.76 -4.40 2.12
C LEU A 474 15.22 -4.77 3.50
N ALA A 475 14.36 -5.79 3.59
CA ALA A 475 13.80 -6.22 4.86
C ALA A 475 14.86 -6.68 5.87
N LYS A 476 16.03 -7.14 5.40
CA LYS A 476 17.16 -7.54 6.26
C LYS A 476 18.06 -6.37 6.67
N SER A 477 18.14 -5.31 5.87
CA SER A 477 19.04 -4.17 6.10
C SER A 477 18.41 -3.04 6.90
N ILE A 478 17.08 -2.93 6.90
CA ILE A 478 16.37 -1.85 7.59
C ILE A 478 16.39 -2.07 9.11
N THR A 479 16.70 -1.01 9.85
CA THR A 479 16.66 -1.02 11.33
C THR A 479 15.34 -0.44 11.83
N TYR A 480 14.58 -1.21 12.62
CA TYR A 480 13.33 -0.75 13.22
C TYR A 480 13.57 -0.02 14.56
N PHE A 481 12.99 1.17 14.70
CA PHE A 481 12.99 1.99 15.90
C PHE A 481 11.64 1.86 16.62
N GLU A 482 11.64 1.26 17.80
CA GLU A 482 10.43 1.11 18.62
C GLU A 482 10.06 2.43 19.30
N LEU A 483 8.94 3.04 18.88
CA LEU A 483 8.47 4.31 19.42
C LEU A 483 7.72 4.15 20.76
N ASN A 484 7.09 3.01 21.02
CA ASN A 484 6.25 2.82 22.22
C ASN A 484 7.04 3.02 23.53
N ASN A 485 8.33 2.71 23.52
CA ASN A 485 9.22 2.85 24.67
C ASN A 485 10.12 4.10 24.59
N ASN A 486 9.91 4.98 23.60
CA ASN A 486 10.75 6.15 23.40
C ASN A 486 10.34 7.31 24.33
N ARG A 487 11.24 7.70 25.24
CA ARG A 487 10.97 8.74 26.25
C ARG A 487 10.80 10.15 25.67
N GLU A 488 11.39 10.44 24.51
CA GLU A 488 11.29 11.77 23.88
C GLU A 488 10.03 11.91 23.01
N PHE A 489 9.40 10.81 22.59
CA PHE A 489 8.24 10.85 21.68
C PHE A 489 7.13 11.76 22.21
N MET A 490 6.73 11.63 23.48
CA MET A 490 5.64 12.43 24.05
C MET A 490 5.96 13.93 24.13
N LYS A 491 7.22 14.28 24.36
CA LYS A 491 7.68 15.67 24.37
C LYS A 491 7.63 16.28 22.97
N LYS A 492 8.04 15.52 21.95
CA LYS A 492 7.97 15.90 20.54
C LYS A 492 6.52 16.00 20.06
N PHE A 493 5.69 15.03 20.44
CA PHE A 493 4.25 15.03 20.18
C PHE A 493 3.59 16.30 20.71
N THR A 494 3.87 16.68 21.96
CA THR A 494 3.34 17.91 22.57
C THR A 494 3.77 19.16 21.79
N SER A 495 5.02 19.21 21.31
CA SER A 495 5.52 20.30 20.48
C SER A 495 4.89 20.33 19.08
N GLY A 496 4.54 19.15 18.56
CA GLY A 496 3.86 18.93 17.29
C GLY A 496 2.38 19.31 17.29
N LEU A 497 1.73 19.51 18.44
CA LEU A 497 0.31 19.89 18.53
C LEU A 497 0.01 21.34 18.07
N PHE A 498 1.04 22.13 17.76
CA PHE A 498 0.89 23.48 17.23
C PHE A 498 1.03 23.50 15.71
N LEU A 499 0.42 24.51 15.08
CA LEU A 499 0.51 24.76 13.64
C LEU A 499 1.57 25.83 13.32
N PRO A 500 2.48 25.58 12.36
CA PRO A 500 2.88 24.26 11.88
C PRO A 500 3.64 23.43 12.93
N HIS A 501 4.22 24.08 13.94
CA HIS A 501 4.95 23.44 15.04
C HIS A 501 5.16 24.47 16.15
N MET A 502 5.50 24.06 17.38
CA MET A 502 5.79 25.00 18.48
C MET A 502 6.96 25.94 18.12
N ASP A 503 8.06 25.38 17.62
CA ASP A 503 9.18 26.11 17.01
C ASP A 503 8.90 26.43 15.53
N LEU A 504 8.60 27.71 15.25
CA LEU A 504 8.36 28.22 13.89
C LEU A 504 9.61 28.24 13.01
N ASN A 505 10.81 28.20 13.57
CA ASN A 505 12.04 28.30 12.76
C ASN A 505 12.27 27.06 11.90
N ARG A 506 11.58 25.95 12.23
CA ARG A 506 11.56 24.73 11.42
C ARG A 506 10.70 24.82 10.17
N TYR A 507 9.82 25.83 10.10
CA TYR A 507 8.91 26.09 9.00
C TYR A 507 9.08 27.52 8.46
N PRO A 508 10.25 27.87 7.91
CA PRO A 508 10.55 29.22 7.48
C PRO A 508 9.56 29.77 6.44
N SER A 509 9.06 28.94 5.53
CA SER A 509 8.09 29.35 4.51
C SER A 509 6.75 29.73 5.15
N VAL A 510 6.29 28.92 6.11
CA VAL A 510 5.03 29.15 6.83
C VAL A 510 5.16 30.33 7.79
N LYS A 511 6.28 30.45 8.51
CA LYS A 511 6.58 31.60 9.37
C LYS A 511 6.45 32.91 8.60
N LYS A 512 6.91 32.96 7.35
CA LYS A 512 6.78 34.13 6.48
C LYS A 512 5.33 34.38 6.04
N LYS A 513 4.54 33.33 5.78
CA LYS A 513 3.10 33.46 5.49
C LYS A 513 2.35 34.04 6.68
N LEU A 514 2.61 33.53 7.89
CA LEU A 514 1.91 33.93 9.12
C LEU A 514 2.23 35.36 9.60
N GLN A 515 3.33 35.96 9.16
CA GLN A 515 3.65 37.36 9.49
C GLN A 515 2.64 38.37 8.94
N ASN A 516 1.91 37.99 7.88
CA ASN A 516 0.94 38.86 7.21
C ASN A 516 -0.51 38.54 7.59
N VAL A 517 -0.73 37.61 8.53
CA VAL A 517 -2.06 37.19 8.95
C VAL A 517 -2.57 38.13 10.04
N SER A 518 -3.74 38.73 9.80
CA SER A 518 -4.51 39.38 10.86
C SER A 518 -5.42 38.32 11.46
N PHE A 519 -5.21 37.97 12.74
CA PHE A 519 -6.13 37.05 13.42
C PHE A 519 -7.46 37.77 13.60
N VAL A 520 -8.53 37.17 13.07
CA VAL A 520 -9.90 37.72 13.06
C VAL A 520 -10.57 37.48 14.39
#